data_AF-A0AA36GH37-F1
#
_entry.id   AF-A0AA36GH37-F1
#
_cell.length_a   1.000
_cell.length_b   1.000
_cell.length_c   1.000
_cell.angle_alpha   90.00
_cell.angle_beta   90.00
_cell.angle_gamma   90.00
#
_symmetry.space_group_name_H-M   'P 1'
#
loop_
_entity.id
_entity.type
_entity.pdbx_description
1 polymer ?
#
loop_
_entity_poly.entity_id
_entity_poly.type
_entity_poly.pdbx_seq_one_letter_code
_entity_poly.pdbx_strand_id
1 'polypeptide(L)'
;MDLEERKECFAEAFNSRALAEYIKVVNILTSMRKDFDQMLEDILKLLGYDRNDDRHPFTWPRPCGIGASTMGIMAKTSYTFWKWFTTNGKDVLRKYNLDHGTKMMILQEKTIRQTDLNRLCVMLRMQIRSCYERVHKTVPDIRIRKEKVEIKGVGMVGWKLPSWHGTPINDLLDLRLKKEEEAGTLIIGELVLPGLSLEDQKEDNEVIQPMDQEAVSLAQATNKENYAEVVSEKEETPLQMDLNLRHLRKSRRLPYRVVQCQDQADLGASSVFSSVFHFFKF
;
A
#
# COMPACT_ATOMS: atom_id res chain seq x y z
N MET A 1 14.44 16.64 18.16
CA MET A 1 13.43 16.30 17.13
C MET A 1 13.14 17.61 16.48
N ASP A 2 13.55 17.73 15.23
CA ASP A 2 13.37 18.94 14.45
C ASP A 2 11.86 19.21 14.23
N LEU A 3 11.49 20.48 14.02
CA LEU A 3 10.09 20.85 13.84
C LEU A 3 9.51 20.20 12.57
N GLU A 4 10.32 20.04 11.53
CA GLU A 4 9.90 19.47 10.26
C GLU A 4 9.63 17.95 10.39
N GLU A 5 10.53 17.23 11.05
CA GLU A 5 10.35 15.80 11.37
C GLU A 5 9.03 15.53 12.12
N ARG A 6 8.67 16.42 13.05
CA ARG A 6 7.44 16.29 13.83
C ARG A 6 6.20 16.47 12.94
N LYS A 7 6.24 17.39 11.98
CA LYS A 7 5.15 17.58 11.01
C LYS A 7 5.01 16.38 10.09
N GLU A 8 6.11 15.83 9.59
CA GLU A 8 6.10 14.65 8.74
C GLU A 8 5.52 13.43 9.45
N CYS A 9 5.95 13.16 10.70
CA CYS A 9 5.39 12.07 11.49
C CYS A 9 3.89 12.22 11.72
N PHE A 10 3.44 13.44 12.01
CA PHE A 10 2.04 13.72 12.21
C PHE A 10 1.24 13.52 10.91
N ALA A 11 1.74 14.04 9.79
CA ALA A 11 1.13 13.88 8.48
C ALA A 11 1.02 12.40 8.09
N GLU A 12 2.08 11.61 8.30
CA GLU A 12 2.09 10.19 8.01
C GLU A 12 1.11 9.42 8.89
N ALA A 13 1.06 9.69 10.20
CA ALA A 13 0.11 9.07 11.11
C ALA A 13 -1.35 9.39 10.72
N PHE A 14 -1.61 10.64 10.33
CA PHE A 14 -2.92 11.08 9.86
C PHE A 14 -3.29 10.40 8.53
N ASN A 15 -2.38 10.41 7.55
CA ASN A 15 -2.59 9.79 6.25
C ASN A 15 -2.80 8.28 6.36
N SER A 16 -2.01 7.59 7.20
CA SER A 16 -2.18 6.16 7.44
C SER A 16 -3.54 5.85 8.04
N ARG A 17 -4.03 6.67 8.99
CA ARG A 17 -5.37 6.51 9.56
C ARG A 17 -6.47 6.78 8.53
N ALA A 18 -6.32 7.82 7.72
CA ALA A 18 -7.29 8.17 6.69
C ALA A 18 -7.37 7.07 5.60
N LEU A 19 -6.22 6.59 5.13
CA LEU A 19 -6.13 5.54 4.10
C LEU A 19 -6.58 4.17 4.62
N ALA A 20 -6.49 3.89 5.92
CA ALA A 20 -7.00 2.64 6.49
C ALA A 20 -8.52 2.48 6.30
N GLU A 21 -9.26 3.57 6.06
CA GLU A 21 -10.68 3.51 5.74
C GLU A 21 -10.95 3.21 4.27
N TYR A 22 -9.94 3.21 3.41
CA TYR A 22 -10.09 2.97 1.98
C TYR A 22 -9.59 1.57 1.60
N ILE A 23 -10.33 0.96 0.68
CA ILE A 23 -9.94 -0.28 0.03
C ILE A 23 -9.90 -0.08 -1.48
N LYS A 24 -9.06 -0.87 -2.14
CA LYS A 24 -9.06 -1.09 -3.59
C LYS A 24 -9.51 -2.51 -3.88
N VAL A 25 -10.53 -2.64 -4.71
CA VAL A 25 -10.89 -3.88 -5.39
C VAL A 25 -10.23 -3.82 -6.76
N VAL A 26 -9.31 -4.74 -7.04
CA VAL A 26 -8.53 -4.79 -8.29
C VAL A 26 -8.77 -6.10 -9.03
N ASN A 27 -8.40 -6.13 -10.31
CA ASN A 27 -8.59 -7.25 -11.23
C ASN A 27 -10.06 -7.65 -11.43
N ILE A 28 -10.96 -6.66 -11.45
CA ILE A 28 -12.34 -6.85 -11.87
C ILE A 28 -12.34 -6.93 -13.39
N LEU A 29 -12.96 -7.94 -14.00
CA LEU A 29 -13.01 -8.04 -15.47
C LEU A 29 -13.80 -6.86 -16.05
N THR A 30 -13.31 -6.26 -17.15
CA THR A 30 -14.01 -5.13 -17.80
C THR A 30 -15.39 -5.52 -18.31
N SER A 31 -15.62 -6.81 -18.60
CA SER A 31 -16.94 -7.35 -18.95
C SER A 31 -17.97 -7.24 -17.81
N MET A 32 -17.52 -7.13 -16.56
CA MET A 32 -18.37 -6.93 -15.38
C MET A 32 -18.63 -5.46 -15.08
N ARG A 33 -18.18 -4.53 -15.93
CA ARG A 33 -18.32 -3.10 -15.71
C ARG A 33 -19.80 -2.71 -15.69
N LYS A 34 -20.24 -2.19 -14.56
CA LYS A 34 -21.54 -1.55 -14.34
C LYS A 34 -21.31 -0.20 -13.66
N ASP A 35 -22.37 0.39 -13.13
CA ASP A 35 -22.23 1.50 -12.18
C ASP A 35 -21.46 1.06 -10.93
N PHE A 36 -20.63 1.95 -10.39
CA PHE A 36 -19.73 1.59 -9.31
C PHE A 36 -20.47 1.12 -8.05
N ASP A 37 -21.59 1.76 -7.72
CA ASP A 37 -22.43 1.35 -6.59
C ASP A 37 -22.96 -0.07 -6.79
N GLN A 38 -23.44 -0.40 -7.99
CA GLN A 38 -23.94 -1.73 -8.30
C GLN A 38 -22.84 -2.79 -8.24
N MET A 39 -21.64 -2.47 -8.73
CA MET A 39 -20.49 -3.39 -8.65
C MET A 39 -20.10 -3.68 -7.20
N LEU A 40 -20.12 -2.67 -6.33
CA LEU A 40 -19.82 -2.84 -4.91
C LEU A 40 -20.88 -3.68 -4.20
N GLU A 41 -22.16 -3.48 -4.52
CA GLU A 41 -23.24 -4.35 -4.02
C GLU A 41 -23.10 -5.80 -4.51
N ASP A 42 -22.77 -5.99 -5.78
CA ASP A 42 -22.55 -7.33 -6.34
C ASP A 42 -21.38 -8.03 -5.65
N ILE A 43 -20.31 -7.29 -5.32
CA ILE A 43 -19.19 -7.79 -4.53
C ILE A 43 -19.64 -8.18 -3.11
N LEU A 44 -20.48 -7.38 -2.45
CA LEU A 44 -21.01 -7.75 -1.12
C LEU A 44 -21.85 -9.03 -1.18
N LYS A 45 -22.71 -9.16 -2.18
CA LYS A 45 -23.53 -10.36 -2.41
C LYS A 45 -22.67 -11.59 -2.68
N LEU A 46 -21.65 -11.45 -3.53
CA LEU A 46 -20.67 -12.49 -3.84
C LEU A 46 -19.93 -12.97 -2.60
N LEU A 47 -19.53 -12.03 -1.74
CA LEU A 47 -18.85 -12.33 -0.49
C LEU A 47 -19.81 -12.91 0.56
N GLY A 48 -21.13 -12.83 0.36
CA GLY A 48 -22.13 -13.23 1.36
C GLY A 48 -22.07 -12.36 2.61
N TYR A 49 -21.67 -11.10 2.49
CA TYR A 49 -21.66 -10.18 3.63
C TYR A 49 -23.07 -9.65 3.87
N ASP A 50 -23.74 -10.21 4.87
CA ASP A 50 -25.03 -9.72 5.34
C ASP A 50 -24.95 -9.39 6.84
N ARG A 51 -24.86 -8.10 7.15
CA ARG A 51 -24.89 -7.58 8.52
C ARG A 51 -25.88 -6.44 8.61
N ASN A 52 -26.98 -6.71 9.29
CA ASN A 52 -28.07 -5.75 9.54
C ASN A 52 -27.58 -4.44 10.20
N ASP A 53 -26.51 -4.49 10.98
CA ASP A 53 -25.95 -3.33 11.68
C ASP A 53 -25.11 -2.41 10.77
N ASP A 54 -24.64 -2.92 9.62
CA ASP A 54 -23.74 -2.22 8.72
C ASP A 54 -24.46 -1.78 7.44
N ARG A 55 -25.20 -0.68 7.53
CA ARG A 55 -26.04 -0.17 6.44
C ARG A 55 -25.27 0.24 5.19
N HIS A 56 -24.01 0.67 5.36
CA HIS A 56 -23.19 1.19 4.27
C HIS A 56 -21.77 0.62 4.37
N PRO A 57 -21.57 -0.68 4.02
CA PRO A 57 -20.26 -1.32 4.09
C PRO A 57 -19.25 -0.65 3.16
N PHE A 58 -19.72 -0.13 2.03
CA PHE A 58 -18.95 0.67 1.08
C PHE A 58 -19.60 2.02 0.82
N THR A 59 -18.78 3.06 0.68
CA THR A 59 -19.18 4.42 0.33
C THR A 59 -18.13 5.06 -0.57
N TRP A 60 -18.50 6.15 -1.26
CA TRP A 60 -17.58 6.93 -2.09
C TRP A 60 -16.80 6.11 -3.12
N PRO A 61 -17.49 5.33 -3.99
CA PRO A 61 -16.81 4.62 -5.06
C PRO A 61 -16.06 5.58 -5.98
N ARG A 62 -14.86 5.19 -6.39
CA ARG A 62 -14.05 5.89 -7.39
C ARG A 62 -13.35 4.87 -8.30
N PRO A 63 -13.19 5.16 -9.60
CA PRO A 63 -12.39 4.30 -10.46
C PRO A 63 -10.93 4.30 -9.98
N CYS A 64 -10.31 3.12 -9.99
CA CYS A 64 -8.92 2.92 -9.61
C CYS A 64 -8.18 2.15 -10.70
N GLY A 65 -7.94 2.82 -11.83
CA GLY A 65 -7.27 2.25 -12.99
C GLY A 65 -8.20 1.41 -13.86
N ILE A 66 -8.06 1.56 -15.18
CA ILE A 66 -8.77 0.76 -16.18
C ILE A 66 -7.71 0.28 -17.18
N GLY A 67 -7.48 -1.03 -17.21
CA GLY A 67 -6.65 -1.69 -18.21
C GLY A 67 -7.51 -2.24 -19.36
N ALA A 68 -6.86 -2.93 -20.29
CA ALA A 68 -7.54 -3.49 -21.46
C ALA A 68 -8.59 -4.57 -21.07
N SER A 69 -8.26 -5.46 -20.14
CA SER A 69 -9.11 -6.59 -19.73
C SER A 69 -9.64 -6.49 -18.31
N THR A 70 -9.05 -5.64 -17.48
CA THR A 70 -9.37 -5.52 -16.05
C THR A 70 -9.50 -4.07 -15.61
N MET A 71 -10.28 -3.82 -14.57
CA MET A 71 -10.43 -2.54 -13.90
C MET A 71 -10.27 -2.67 -12.38
N GLY A 72 -10.07 -1.53 -11.73
CA GLY A 72 -10.11 -1.40 -10.28
C GLY A 72 -11.12 -0.37 -9.81
N ILE A 73 -11.60 -0.55 -8.59
CA ILE A 73 -12.50 0.37 -7.89
C ILE A 73 -11.90 0.63 -6.52
N MET A 74 -11.86 1.89 -6.12
CA MET A 74 -11.55 2.30 -4.76
C MET A 74 -12.86 2.68 -4.06
N ALA A 75 -13.02 2.30 -2.81
CA ALA A 75 -14.16 2.69 -2.00
C ALA A 75 -13.71 2.89 -0.55
N LYS A 76 -14.42 3.76 0.17
CA LYS A 76 -14.33 3.84 1.62
C LYS A 76 -15.13 2.70 2.23
N THR A 77 -14.53 1.97 3.16
CA THR A 77 -15.12 0.81 3.82
C THR A 77 -15.46 1.08 5.27
N SER A 78 -16.48 0.39 5.79
CA SER A 78 -16.74 0.32 7.23
C SER A 78 -15.68 -0.56 7.93
N TYR A 79 -15.43 -0.26 9.22
CA TYR A 79 -14.56 -1.08 10.06
C TYR A 79 -15.12 -2.51 10.26
N THR A 80 -16.44 -2.61 10.41
CA THR A 80 -17.19 -3.86 10.59
C THR A 80 -17.00 -4.80 9.40
N PHE A 81 -17.11 -4.27 8.18
CA PHE A 81 -16.83 -5.03 6.97
C PHE A 81 -15.37 -5.46 6.92
N TRP A 82 -14.41 -4.54 7.12
CA TRP A 82 -13.00 -4.87 6.98
C TRP A 82 -12.53 -5.94 7.99
N LYS A 83 -13.00 -5.85 9.23
CA LYS A 83 -12.74 -6.86 10.27
C LYS A 83 -13.32 -8.22 9.89
N TRP A 84 -14.53 -8.26 9.36
CA TRP A 84 -15.13 -9.50 8.88
C TRP A 84 -14.38 -10.05 7.66
N PHE A 85 -14.03 -9.19 6.69
CA PHE A 85 -13.36 -9.59 5.46
C PHE A 85 -12.00 -10.23 5.73
N THR A 86 -11.23 -9.64 6.65
CA THR A 86 -9.93 -10.17 7.06
C THR A 86 -10.01 -11.51 7.78
N THR A 87 -11.15 -11.84 8.40
CA THR A 87 -11.37 -13.07 9.15
C THR A 87 -11.99 -14.18 8.30
N ASN A 88 -13.00 -13.86 7.49
CA ASN A 88 -13.82 -14.82 6.74
C ASN A 88 -13.84 -14.51 5.23
N GLY A 89 -14.00 -13.24 4.87
CA GLY A 89 -14.22 -12.84 3.48
C GLY A 89 -13.07 -13.19 2.52
N LYS A 90 -11.82 -13.25 3.00
CA LYS A 90 -10.66 -13.67 2.19
C LYS A 90 -10.79 -15.10 1.64
N ASP A 91 -11.30 -16.03 2.44
CA ASP A 91 -11.44 -17.42 2.00
C ASP A 91 -12.63 -17.58 1.04
N VAL A 92 -13.71 -16.82 1.28
CA VAL A 92 -14.85 -16.75 0.35
C VAL A 92 -14.41 -16.20 -1.01
N LEU A 93 -13.66 -15.10 -1.02
CA LEU A 93 -13.12 -14.52 -2.25
C LEU A 93 -12.17 -15.47 -2.97
N ARG A 94 -11.33 -16.21 -2.23
CA ARG A 94 -10.44 -17.22 -2.81
C ARG A 94 -11.22 -18.34 -3.48
N LYS A 95 -12.28 -18.83 -2.83
CA LYS A 95 -13.16 -19.86 -3.39
C LYS A 95 -13.85 -19.36 -4.66
N TYR A 96 -14.43 -18.16 -4.62
CA TYR A 96 -15.06 -17.56 -5.80
C TYR A 96 -14.08 -17.44 -6.98
N ASN A 97 -12.86 -16.96 -6.71
CA ASN A 97 -11.81 -16.83 -7.72
C ASN A 97 -11.43 -18.18 -8.35
N LEU A 98 -11.39 -19.25 -7.56
CA LEU A 98 -11.13 -20.60 -8.05
C LEU A 98 -12.26 -21.09 -8.96
N ASP A 99 -13.50 -20.93 -8.51
CA ASP A 99 -14.69 -21.44 -9.20
C ASP A 99 -14.94 -20.72 -10.55
N HIS A 100 -14.60 -19.43 -10.64
CA HIS A 100 -14.88 -18.60 -11.82
C HIS A 100 -13.62 -18.27 -12.64
N GLY A 101 -12.44 -18.78 -12.24
CA GLY A 101 -11.17 -18.49 -12.90
C GLY A 101 -10.76 -17.02 -12.82
N THR A 102 -11.25 -16.26 -11.84
CA THR A 102 -10.91 -14.84 -11.65
C THR A 102 -9.73 -14.67 -10.70
N LYS A 103 -9.11 -13.48 -10.71
CA LYS A 103 -8.01 -13.11 -9.80
C LYS A 103 -8.31 -11.80 -9.07
N MET A 104 -9.57 -11.59 -8.70
CA MET A 104 -10.01 -10.39 -8.01
C MET A 104 -9.35 -10.31 -6.63
N MET A 105 -8.87 -9.12 -6.28
CA MET A 105 -8.23 -8.87 -4.98
C MET A 105 -8.85 -7.67 -4.30
N ILE A 106 -9.04 -7.75 -2.99
CA ILE A 106 -9.45 -6.62 -2.15
C ILE A 106 -8.27 -6.29 -1.23
N LEU A 107 -7.75 -5.07 -1.38
CA LEU A 107 -6.56 -4.57 -0.71
C LEU A 107 -6.94 -3.33 0.09
N GLN A 108 -6.40 -3.19 1.31
CA GLN A 108 -6.51 -1.94 2.05
C GLN A 108 -5.46 -0.96 1.56
N GLU A 109 -5.86 0.30 1.43
CA GLU A 109 -4.94 1.36 1.05
C GLU A 109 -3.92 1.62 2.15
N LYS A 110 -2.71 1.95 1.71
CA LYS A 110 -1.56 2.23 2.56
C LYS A 110 -0.85 3.47 2.03
N THR A 111 -0.10 4.13 2.89
CA THR A 111 0.75 5.24 2.48
C THR A 111 1.85 4.74 1.54
N ILE A 112 2.46 5.67 0.79
CA ILE A 112 3.59 5.34 -0.09
C ILE A 112 4.73 4.74 0.73
N ARG A 113 5.02 5.32 1.89
CA ARG A 113 6.04 4.82 2.82
C ARG A 113 5.78 3.37 3.24
N GLN A 114 4.56 3.05 3.69
CA GLN A 114 4.20 1.68 4.05
C GLN A 114 4.24 0.74 2.84
N THR A 115 3.78 1.21 1.68
CA THR A 115 3.80 0.41 0.45
C THR A 115 5.23 0.07 0.04
N ASP A 116 6.14 1.04 0.09
CA ASP A 116 7.55 0.87 -0.24
C ASP A 116 8.27 0.00 0.79
N LEU A 117 8.00 0.15 2.09
CA LEU A 117 8.49 -0.78 3.12
C LEU A 117 8.07 -2.23 2.84
N ASN A 118 6.81 -2.44 2.47
CA ASN A 118 6.31 -3.78 2.13
C ASN A 118 6.99 -4.33 0.87
N ARG A 119 7.19 -3.50 -0.17
CA ARG A 119 7.93 -3.89 -1.39
C ARG A 119 9.37 -4.24 -1.09
N LEU A 120 10.04 -3.41 -0.28
CA LEU A 120 11.41 -3.64 0.18
C LEU A 120 11.53 -4.98 0.92
N CYS A 121 10.61 -5.27 1.85
CA CYS A 121 10.58 -6.56 2.54
C CYS A 121 10.43 -7.75 1.59
N VAL A 122 9.60 -7.62 0.55
CA VAL A 122 9.41 -8.68 -0.46
C VAL A 122 10.66 -8.85 -1.30
N MET A 123 11.29 -7.76 -1.75
CA MET A 123 12.55 -7.80 -2.50
C MET A 123 13.66 -8.46 -1.70
N LEU A 124 13.84 -8.05 -0.44
CA LEU A 124 14.81 -8.66 0.47
C LEU A 124 14.58 -10.16 0.60
N ARG A 125 13.33 -10.59 0.80
CA ARG A 125 13.00 -12.02 0.88
C ARG A 125 13.35 -12.77 -0.41
N MET A 126 13.11 -12.17 -1.57
CA MET A 126 13.45 -12.78 -2.86
C MET A 126 14.95 -12.90 -3.03
N GLN A 127 15.71 -11.85 -2.73
CA GLN A 127 17.17 -11.87 -2.82
C GLN A 127 17.77 -12.93 -1.90
N ILE A 128 17.35 -12.98 -0.62
CA ILE A 128 17.84 -14.00 0.31
C ILE A 128 17.58 -15.39 -0.26
N ARG A 129 16.38 -15.67 -0.76
CA ARG A 129 16.05 -16.95 -1.39
C ARG A 129 17.00 -17.27 -2.54
N SER A 130 17.23 -16.33 -3.43
CA SER A 130 18.16 -16.50 -4.55
C SER A 130 19.58 -16.84 -4.08
N CYS A 131 20.09 -16.19 -3.02
CA CYS A 131 21.40 -16.52 -2.46
C CYS A 131 21.48 -17.98 -1.99
N TYR A 132 20.47 -18.46 -1.24
CA TYR A 132 20.45 -19.84 -0.75
C TYR A 132 20.24 -20.86 -1.87
N GLU A 133 19.41 -20.54 -2.86
CA GLU A 133 19.14 -21.39 -4.03
C GLU A 133 20.41 -21.62 -4.85
N ARG A 134 21.21 -20.57 -5.09
CA ARG A 134 22.49 -20.64 -5.79
C ARG A 134 23.49 -21.58 -5.11
N VAL A 135 23.55 -21.55 -3.78
CA VAL A 135 24.49 -22.38 -3.01
C VAL A 135 23.87 -23.76 -2.69
N HIS A 136 22.69 -24.07 -3.25
CA HIS A 136 21.94 -25.30 -3.02
C HIS A 136 21.73 -25.61 -1.52
N LYS A 137 21.59 -24.56 -0.71
CA LYS A 137 21.35 -24.67 0.74
C LYS A 137 19.87 -24.47 1.05
N THR A 138 19.43 -25.05 2.15
CA THR A 138 18.04 -24.89 2.61
C THR A 138 17.80 -23.46 3.05
N VAL A 139 16.82 -22.80 2.43
CA VAL A 139 16.42 -21.44 2.78
C VAL A 139 15.85 -21.43 4.21
N PRO A 140 16.29 -20.51 5.09
CA PRO A 140 15.67 -20.32 6.40
C PRO A 140 14.22 -19.82 6.27
N ASP A 141 13.40 -20.03 7.30
CA ASP A 141 12.02 -19.52 7.32
C ASP A 141 12.04 -17.98 7.46
N ILE A 142 11.85 -17.28 6.34
CA ILE A 142 11.77 -15.82 6.27
C ILE A 142 10.31 -15.39 6.38
N ARG A 143 9.98 -14.69 7.47
CA ARG A 143 8.65 -14.16 7.73
C ARG A 143 8.66 -12.64 7.60
N ILE A 144 7.63 -12.09 6.99
CA ILE A 144 7.41 -10.65 6.95
C ILE A 144 6.28 -10.34 7.93
N ARG A 145 6.56 -9.59 8.98
CA ARG A 145 5.56 -9.18 9.99
C ARG A 145 5.68 -7.68 10.24
N LYS A 146 4.56 -6.96 10.11
CA LYS A 146 4.46 -5.51 10.38
C LYS A 146 5.64 -4.72 9.78
N GLU A 147 5.89 -4.91 8.48
CA GLU A 147 6.94 -4.16 7.74
C GLU A 147 8.38 -4.49 8.18
N LYS A 148 8.57 -5.62 8.86
CA LYS A 148 9.87 -6.16 9.25
C LYS A 148 10.08 -7.54 8.65
N VAL A 149 11.30 -7.80 8.19
CA VAL A 149 11.74 -9.13 7.79
C VAL A 149 12.33 -9.80 9.03
N GLU A 150 11.65 -10.84 9.52
CA GLU A 150 12.12 -11.70 10.58
C GLU A 150 12.78 -12.93 9.95
N ILE A 151 14.10 -13.03 10.07
CA ILE A 151 14.87 -14.24 9.79
C ILE A 151 15.22 -14.82 11.16
N LYS A 152 14.92 -16.09 11.42
CA LYS A 152 15.32 -16.72 12.68
C LYS A 152 16.84 -16.63 12.85
N GLY A 153 17.28 -15.97 13.92
CA GLY A 153 18.69 -15.92 14.33
C GLY A 153 19.56 -14.87 13.62
N VAL A 154 18.97 -13.82 13.03
CA VAL A 154 19.75 -12.79 12.31
C VAL A 154 19.30 -11.37 12.65
N GLY A 155 20.27 -10.48 12.86
CA GLY A 155 20.06 -9.04 13.10
C GLY A 155 19.72 -8.24 11.84
N MET A 156 19.32 -6.97 12.04
CA MET A 156 18.97 -6.04 10.95
C MET A 156 20.16 -5.70 10.03
N VAL A 157 19.84 -5.26 8.82
CA VAL A 157 20.64 -5.48 7.61
C VAL A 157 21.07 -4.18 6.94
N GLY A 158 22.36 -4.04 6.68
CA GLY A 158 22.94 -3.14 5.68
C GLY A 158 23.24 -3.89 4.39
N TRP A 159 22.23 -4.07 3.53
CA TRP A 159 22.42 -4.60 2.17
C TRP A 159 22.46 -3.46 1.17
N LYS A 160 23.38 -3.54 0.21
CA LYS A 160 23.33 -2.69 -0.98
C LYS A 160 22.23 -3.22 -1.88
N LEU A 161 21.23 -2.40 -2.14
CA LEU A 161 20.09 -2.72 -2.99
C LEU A 161 20.17 -1.87 -4.27
N PRO A 162 21.07 -2.19 -5.22
CA PRO A 162 21.24 -1.39 -6.44
C PRO A 162 19.99 -1.38 -7.32
N SER A 163 19.16 -2.42 -7.24
CA SER A 163 17.89 -2.53 -7.98
C SER A 163 16.69 -1.90 -7.26
N TRP A 164 16.89 -1.20 -6.13
CA TRP A 164 15.82 -0.51 -5.43
C TRP A 164 15.56 0.87 -6.06
N HIS A 165 14.33 1.08 -6.53
CA HIS A 165 13.90 2.33 -7.18
C HIS A 165 12.80 3.07 -6.40
N GLY A 166 12.50 2.66 -5.17
CA GLY A 166 11.50 3.31 -4.33
C GLY A 166 12.10 4.41 -3.44
N THR A 167 11.34 4.80 -2.41
CA THR A 167 11.80 5.78 -1.40
C THR A 167 13.17 5.36 -0.84
N PRO A 168 14.16 6.26 -0.74
CA PRO A 168 15.49 5.93 -0.23
C PRO A 168 15.43 5.20 1.12
N ILE A 169 16.28 4.19 1.31
CA ILE A 169 16.25 3.34 2.53
C ILE A 169 16.37 4.21 3.79
N ASN A 170 17.25 5.22 3.76
CA ASN A 170 17.40 6.18 4.85
C ASN A 170 16.09 6.90 5.19
N ASP A 171 15.22 7.18 4.23
CA ASP A 171 13.95 7.87 4.46
C ASP A 171 12.85 6.90 4.95
N LEU A 172 13.00 5.61 4.63
CA LEU A 172 12.13 4.55 5.11
C LEU A 172 12.39 4.19 6.58
N LEU A 173 13.61 4.36 7.09
CA LEU A 173 13.98 4.08 8.48
C LEU A 173 13.11 4.87 9.47
N ASP A 174 12.66 4.19 10.52
CA ASP A 174 11.98 4.83 11.63
C ASP A 174 12.90 5.86 12.29
N LEU A 175 12.36 7.03 12.66
CA LEU A 175 13.13 8.06 13.36
C LEU A 175 13.78 7.56 14.64
N ARG A 176 13.18 6.55 15.28
CA ARG A 176 13.75 5.90 16.47
C ARG A 176 15.06 5.18 16.11
N LEU A 177 15.07 4.45 15.00
CA LEU A 177 16.25 3.73 14.52
C LEU A 177 17.34 4.69 14.09
N LYS A 178 17.00 5.80 13.42
CA LYS A 178 17.96 6.86 13.07
C LYS A 178 18.66 7.43 14.31
N LYS A 179 17.91 7.70 15.38
CA LYS A 179 18.49 8.19 16.64
C LYS A 179 19.32 7.14 17.35
N GLU A 180 18.92 5.87 17.30
CA GLU A 180 19.70 4.77 17.87
C GLU A 180 21.01 4.57 17.08
N GLU A 181 21.01 4.80 15.76
CA GLU A 181 22.20 4.80 14.91
C GLU A 181 23.11 5.99 15.21
N GLU A 182 22.57 7.22 15.26
CA GLU A 182 23.30 8.43 15.65
C GLU A 182 23.90 8.32 17.06
N ALA A 183 23.19 7.66 17.98
CA ALA A 183 23.66 7.38 19.34
C ALA A 183 24.66 6.21 19.42
N GLY A 184 25.00 5.57 18.28
CA GLY A 184 25.90 4.42 18.23
C GLY A 184 25.38 3.16 18.91
N THR A 185 24.08 3.13 19.26
CA THR A 185 23.43 1.99 19.94
C THR A 185 22.94 0.96 18.92
N LEU A 186 22.57 1.41 17.72
CA LEU A 186 22.21 0.56 16.59
C LEU A 186 23.39 0.48 15.63
N ILE A 187 23.92 -0.72 15.42
CA ILE A 187 24.90 -0.99 14.36
C ILE A 187 24.12 -1.52 13.16
N ILE A 188 23.96 -0.68 12.13
CA ILE A 188 23.50 -1.14 10.82
C ILE A 188 24.71 -1.76 10.12
N GLY A 189 24.83 -3.08 10.26
CA GLY A 189 25.96 -3.86 9.74
C GLY A 189 25.59 -4.74 8.54
N GLU A 190 26.60 -5.30 7.89
CA GLU A 190 26.42 -6.28 6.82
C GLU A 190 25.61 -7.49 7.31
N LEU A 191 24.61 -7.90 6.53
CA LEU A 191 23.78 -9.05 6.88
C LEU A 191 24.57 -10.35 6.73
N VAL A 192 24.87 -11.00 7.84
CA VAL A 192 25.45 -12.34 7.82
C VAL A 192 24.32 -13.37 7.74
N LEU A 193 24.13 -13.95 6.55
CA LEU A 193 23.15 -15.02 6.37
C LEU A 193 23.65 -16.34 6.98
N PRO A 194 22.87 -17.00 7.85
CA PRO A 194 23.30 -18.20 8.56
C PRO A 194 23.56 -19.37 7.60
N GLY A 195 24.79 -19.88 7.59
CA GLY A 195 25.18 -21.00 6.74
C GLY A 195 25.62 -20.61 5.33
N LEU A 196 25.69 -19.33 4.99
CA LEU A 196 26.36 -18.82 3.78
C LEU A 196 27.71 -18.19 4.18
N SER A 197 28.76 -18.43 3.40
CA SER A 197 30.02 -17.70 3.62
C SER A 197 29.90 -16.26 3.09
N LEU A 198 30.83 -15.37 3.46
CA LEU A 198 30.82 -13.99 2.97
C LEU A 198 31.13 -13.92 1.46
N GLU A 199 31.85 -14.91 0.93
CA GLU A 199 32.16 -15.04 -0.49
C GLU A 199 30.91 -15.40 -1.29
N ASP A 200 30.08 -16.32 -0.78
CA ASP A 200 28.79 -16.69 -1.37
C ASP A 200 27.85 -15.49 -1.52
N GLN A 201 28.03 -14.44 -0.70
CA GLN A 201 27.18 -13.25 -0.63
C GLN A 201 27.70 -12.08 -1.49
N LYS A 202 28.99 -12.06 -1.87
CA LYS A 202 29.61 -10.96 -2.63
C LYS A 202 29.27 -10.97 -4.10
N GLU A 203 29.06 -12.15 -4.69
CA GLU A 203 28.77 -12.27 -6.12
C GLU A 203 27.46 -11.57 -6.53
N ASP A 204 26.48 -11.38 -5.63
CA ASP A 204 25.25 -10.64 -5.95
C ASP A 204 25.45 -9.12 -6.05
N ASN A 205 26.55 -8.56 -5.52
CA ASN A 205 26.87 -7.14 -5.66
C ASN A 205 27.63 -6.83 -6.98
N GLU A 206 28.24 -7.82 -7.62
CA GLU A 206 29.09 -7.63 -8.81
C GLU A 206 28.41 -8.00 -10.13
N VAL A 207 27.27 -8.70 -10.11
CA VAL A 207 26.50 -9.04 -11.33
C VAL A 207 25.58 -7.87 -11.74
N ILE A 208 26.18 -6.74 -12.10
CA ILE A 208 25.61 -5.83 -13.11
C ILE A 208 26.78 -5.44 -14.01
N GLN A 209 27.03 -6.23 -15.05
CA GLN A 209 27.78 -5.73 -16.20
C GLN A 209 26.99 -4.56 -16.80
N PRO A 210 27.64 -3.45 -17.19
CA PRO A 210 26.95 -2.38 -17.89
C PRO A 210 26.58 -2.89 -19.29
N MET A 211 25.32 -3.29 -19.46
CA MET A 211 24.76 -3.49 -20.79
C MET A 211 24.50 -2.11 -21.40
N ASP A 212 25.43 -1.72 -22.28
CA ASP A 212 25.35 -0.69 -23.33
C ASP A 212 24.47 0.54 -23.07
N GLN A 213 25.12 1.63 -22.64
CA GLN A 213 24.55 2.99 -22.53
C GLN A 213 24.08 3.58 -23.88
N GLU A 214 24.33 2.91 -25.01
CA GLU A 214 23.89 3.33 -26.35
C GLU A 214 22.42 2.99 -26.65
N ALA A 215 21.85 1.95 -26.02
CA ALA A 215 20.46 1.56 -26.27
C ALA A 215 19.45 2.48 -25.55
N VAL A 216 19.85 3.08 -24.42
CA VAL A 216 18.99 3.98 -23.62
C VAL A 216 18.89 5.37 -24.24
N SER A 217 19.94 5.86 -24.91
CA SER A 217 19.94 7.14 -25.62
C SER A 217 19.13 7.10 -26.91
N LEU A 218 19.15 5.97 -27.65
CA LEU A 218 18.32 5.77 -28.85
C LEU A 218 16.81 5.67 -28.51
N ALA A 219 16.44 5.01 -27.41
CA ALA A 219 15.03 4.93 -26.98
C ALA A 219 14.46 6.27 -26.46
N GLN A 220 15.32 7.16 -25.97
CA GLN A 220 14.93 8.52 -25.53
C GLN A 220 14.79 9.50 -26.70
N ALA A 221 15.48 9.28 -27.83
CA ALA A 221 15.34 10.09 -29.04
C ALA A 221 14.01 9.81 -29.76
N THR A 222 13.60 8.54 -29.87
CA THR A 222 12.35 8.16 -30.57
C THR A 222 11.07 8.58 -29.82
N ASN A 223 11.14 8.82 -28.51
CA ASN A 223 10.00 9.30 -27.73
C ASN A 223 9.79 10.82 -27.80
N LYS A 224 10.79 11.59 -28.25
CA LYS A 224 10.66 13.04 -28.42
C LYS A 224 9.98 13.43 -29.74
N GLU A 225 10.13 12.61 -30.79
CA GLU A 225 9.51 12.87 -32.09
C GLU A 225 8.00 12.57 -32.09
N ASN A 226 7.56 11.53 -31.37
CA ASN A 226 6.14 11.16 -31.28
C ASN A 226 5.26 12.12 -30.46
N TYR A 227 5.83 12.98 -29.61
CA TYR A 227 5.07 13.99 -28.87
C TYR A 227 4.91 15.32 -29.61
N ALA A 228 5.73 15.59 -30.63
CA ALA A 228 5.62 16.82 -31.42
C ALA A 228 4.51 16.73 -32.48
N GLU A 229 4.26 15.53 -33.04
CA GLU A 229 3.26 15.33 -34.10
C GLU A 229 1.80 15.28 -33.60
N VAL A 230 1.57 14.95 -32.33
CA VAL A 230 0.20 14.82 -31.76
C VAL A 230 -0.35 16.16 -31.24
N VAL A 231 0.49 17.19 -31.10
CA VAL A 231 0.09 18.49 -30.53
C VAL A 231 -0.29 19.54 -31.59
N SER A 232 -0.13 19.26 -32.89
CA SER A 232 -0.48 20.21 -33.97
C SER A 232 -1.93 20.12 -34.47
N GLU A 233 -2.74 19.17 -33.99
CA GLU A 233 -4.15 19.04 -34.41
C GLU A 233 -5.11 19.12 -33.22
N LYS A 234 -5.33 20.33 -32.68
CA LYS A 234 -6.62 20.84 -32.16
C LYS A 234 -6.41 22.17 -31.43
N GLU A 235 -6.35 23.26 -32.20
CA GLU A 235 -6.76 24.57 -31.69
C GLU A 235 -8.28 24.71 -31.89
N GLU A 236 -9.07 24.44 -30.85
CA GLU A 236 -10.46 24.90 -30.76
C GLU A 236 -10.52 26.15 -29.87
N THR A 237 -11.22 27.16 -30.35
CA THR A 237 -11.23 28.53 -29.83
C THR A 237 -12.06 28.70 -28.54
N PRO A 238 -11.74 29.69 -27.67
CA PRO A 238 -12.20 29.73 -26.27
C PRO A 238 -13.57 30.41 -26.05
N LEU A 239 -14.54 30.25 -26.95
CA LEU A 239 -15.83 30.96 -26.87
C LEU A 239 -17.09 30.08 -26.67
N GLN A 240 -16.95 28.77 -26.42
CA GLN A 240 -18.12 27.89 -26.24
C GLN A 240 -18.29 27.27 -24.84
N MET A 241 -17.40 27.51 -23.87
CA MET A 241 -17.54 26.90 -22.52
C MET A 241 -18.52 27.61 -21.57
N ASP A 242 -18.98 28.82 -21.86
CA ASP A 242 -19.71 29.65 -20.88
C ASP A 242 -21.24 29.46 -20.84
N LEU A 243 -21.82 28.69 -21.77
CA LEU A 243 -23.27 28.49 -21.85
C LEU A 243 -23.78 27.24 -21.10
N ASN A 244 -22.93 26.24 -20.83
CA ASN A 244 -23.36 24.98 -20.23
C ASN A 244 -23.33 24.94 -18.68
N LEU A 245 -22.78 25.96 -18.01
CA LEU A 245 -22.67 26.00 -16.55
C LEU A 245 -23.85 26.68 -15.82
N ARG A 246 -24.81 27.26 -16.55
CA ARG A 246 -25.94 28.02 -15.94
C ARG A 246 -27.22 27.20 -15.71
N HIS A 247 -27.29 25.93 -16.08
CA HIS A 247 -28.51 25.11 -15.94
C HIS A 247 -28.53 24.08 -14.81
N LEU A 248 -27.49 23.97 -13.98
CA LEU A 248 -27.44 22.99 -12.88
C LEU A 248 -27.50 23.59 -11.46
N ARG A 249 -27.70 24.90 -11.32
CA ARG A 249 -27.84 25.57 -10.00
C ARG A 249 -29.27 26.01 -9.68
N LYS A 250 -30.27 25.12 -9.82
CA LYS A 250 -31.59 25.31 -9.19
C LYS A 250 -32.24 23.97 -8.83
N SER A 251 -31.85 23.36 -7.71
CA SER A 251 -32.82 22.60 -6.90
C SER A 251 -32.29 22.18 -5.54
N ARG A 252 -33.13 22.43 -4.52
CA ARG A 252 -33.21 21.78 -3.20
C ARG A 252 -32.15 22.15 -2.16
N ARG A 253 -32.43 23.24 -1.41
CA ARG A 253 -32.10 23.33 0.01
C ARG A 253 -33.27 22.73 0.81
N LEU A 254 -33.01 21.64 1.54
CA LEU A 254 -33.88 21.18 2.63
C LEU A 254 -33.37 21.79 3.96
N PRO A 255 -34.26 22.10 4.92
CA PRO A 255 -33.88 22.72 6.18
C PRO A 255 -33.26 21.70 7.15
N TYR A 256 -32.06 22.00 7.64
CA TYR A 256 -31.45 21.27 8.76
C TYR A 256 -32.10 21.70 10.07
N ARG A 257 -32.63 20.73 10.81
CA ARG A 257 -33.10 20.87 12.20
C ARG A 257 -31.90 20.58 13.10
N VAL A 258 -31.45 21.59 13.83
CA VAL A 258 -30.42 21.46 14.87
C VAL A 258 -31.07 20.76 16.07
N VAL A 259 -30.57 19.59 16.45
CA VAL A 259 -30.89 18.95 17.72
C VAL A 259 -29.67 19.12 18.61
N GLN A 260 -29.79 19.98 19.63
CA GLN A 260 -28.88 20.02 20.77
C GLN A 260 -29.11 18.75 21.61
N CYS A 261 -28.06 18.00 21.88
CA CYS A 261 -28.05 17.05 23.00
C CYS A 261 -27.24 17.67 24.13
N GLN A 262 -27.93 17.86 25.26
CA GLN A 262 -27.39 18.29 26.53
C GLN A 262 -26.59 17.17 27.19
N ASP A 263 -25.64 17.62 28.00
CA ASP A 263 -24.77 16.85 28.88
C ASP A 263 -25.51 15.87 29.79
N GLN A 264 -24.86 14.74 30.07
CA GLN A 264 -24.90 14.12 31.39
C GLN A 264 -23.57 13.42 31.68
N ALA A 265 -22.86 13.95 32.68
CA ALA A 265 -21.85 13.24 33.46
C ALA A 265 -22.55 12.35 34.50
N ASP A 266 -22.04 11.15 34.76
CA ASP A 266 -21.37 10.84 36.03
C ASP A 266 -21.05 9.34 36.25
N LEU A 267 -19.81 9.13 36.74
CA LEU A 267 -19.31 8.18 37.75
C LEU A 267 -19.22 6.66 37.50
N GLY A 268 -18.03 6.11 37.80
CA GLY A 268 -17.86 4.72 38.22
C GLY A 268 -16.48 4.09 37.99
N ALA A 269 -15.63 4.07 39.02
CA ALA A 269 -14.24 3.60 39.03
C ALA A 269 -14.03 2.08 38.79
N SER A 270 -12.85 1.68 38.29
CA SER A 270 -11.84 0.94 39.08
C SER A 270 -10.60 0.55 38.23
N SER A 271 -9.46 0.53 38.91
CA SER A 271 -8.11 0.25 38.45
C SER A 271 -7.87 -1.20 38.04
N VAL A 272 -6.99 -1.45 37.06
CA VAL A 272 -5.90 -2.44 37.21
C VAL A 272 -4.70 -2.03 36.33
N PHE A 273 -3.54 -1.93 36.97
CA PHE A 273 -2.22 -1.84 36.34
C PHE A 273 -1.98 -3.00 35.35
N SER A 274 -1.37 -2.71 34.20
CA SER A 274 -0.47 -3.66 33.57
C SER A 274 0.59 -2.91 32.77
N SER A 275 1.74 -2.72 33.42
CA SER A 275 2.99 -2.38 32.77
C SER A 275 3.43 -3.58 31.93
N VAL A 276 3.38 -3.47 30.61
CA VAL A 276 3.99 -4.47 29.73
C VAL A 276 5.39 -3.99 29.38
N PHE A 277 6.38 -4.52 30.11
CA PHE A 277 7.77 -4.55 29.69
C PHE A 277 7.88 -5.39 28.41
N HIS A 278 8.64 -4.92 27.43
CA HIS A 278 9.22 -5.79 26.41
C HIS A 278 10.74 -5.62 26.43
N PHE A 279 11.38 -6.68 26.92
CA PHE A 279 12.80 -6.96 26.76
C PHE A 279 13.10 -7.28 25.29
N PHE A 280 14.16 -6.70 24.75
CA PHE A 280 14.90 -7.30 23.65
C PHE A 280 16.26 -7.74 24.20
N LYS A 281 16.54 -9.03 24.05
CA LYS A 281 17.88 -9.61 24.17
C LYS A 281 18.21 -10.15 22.77
N PHE A 282 19.40 -9.75 22.31
CA PHE A 282 19.93 -9.75 20.95
C PHE A 282 19.62 -10.98 20.08
#